data_AF-A0A452XDB2-F1
#
_entry.id   AF-A0A452XDB2-F1
#
_cell.length_a   1.000
_cell.length_b   1.000
_cell.length_c   1.000
_cell.angle_alpha   90.00
_cell.angle_beta   90.00
_cell.angle_gamma   90.00
#
_symmetry.space_group_name_H-M   'P 1'
#
loop_
_entity.id
_entity.type
_entity.pdbx_description
1 polymer ?
#
loop_
_entity_poly.entity_id
_entity_poly.type
_entity_poly.pdbx_seq_one_letter_code
_entity_poly.pdbx_strand_id
1 'polypeptide(L)'
;MRVPPGGGEATVLADQIDGMPLRFTNGVDVDQVTSQVYFTHSSMNYDRSEHEMVTKTGDSTGRLMMYDPRTSDIIMLQPRMTYPNGVSLSTDRTHLVVASTGPCKLLRHWIRGVDAGKSEPFA
;
A
#
# COMPACT_ATOMS: atom_id res chain seq x y z
N MET A 1 -7.15 -9.79 -0.20
CA MET A 1 -7.69 -11.16 -0.40
C MET A 1 -6.99 -11.81 -1.57
N ARG A 2 -6.99 -13.14 -1.65
CA ARG A 2 -6.45 -13.92 -2.78
C ARG A 2 -7.53 -14.84 -3.32
N VAL A 3 -7.66 -14.89 -4.64
CA VAL A 3 -8.54 -15.83 -5.35
C VAL A 3 -7.67 -16.85 -6.10
N PRO A 4 -8.00 -18.15 -6.08
CA PRO A 4 -7.29 -19.15 -6.88
C PRO A 4 -7.38 -18.90 -8.40
N PRO A 5 -6.43 -19.41 -9.22
CA PRO A 5 -6.45 -19.22 -10.67
C PRO A 5 -7.72 -19.72 -11.38
N GLY A 6 -8.43 -20.70 -10.79
CA GLY A 6 -9.71 -21.19 -11.30
C GLY A 6 -10.94 -20.42 -10.79
N GLY A 7 -10.73 -19.29 -10.09
CA GLY A 7 -11.79 -18.61 -9.33
C GLY A 7 -12.09 -19.29 -7.99
N GLY A 8 -13.25 -18.98 -7.42
CA GLY A 8 -13.73 -19.56 -6.17
C GLY A 8 -13.72 -18.59 -5.00
N GLU A 9 -13.88 -19.14 -3.79
CA GLU A 9 -13.89 -18.35 -2.55
C GLU A 9 -12.54 -17.69 -2.32
N ALA A 10 -12.60 -16.42 -1.92
CA ALA A 10 -11.40 -15.64 -1.67
C ALA A 10 -10.90 -15.85 -0.25
N THR A 11 -9.59 -16.10 -0.11
CA THR A 11 -8.94 -16.14 1.19
C THR A 11 -8.54 -14.73 1.62
N VAL A 12 -8.88 -14.33 2.84
CA VAL A 12 -8.41 -13.08 3.44
C VAL A 12 -6.90 -13.21 3.70
N LEU A 13 -6.11 -12.27 3.18
CA LEU A 13 -4.66 -12.22 3.43
C LEU A 13 -4.32 -11.27 4.58
N ALA A 14 -5.11 -10.20 4.71
CA ALA A 14 -4.92 -9.12 5.64
C ALA A 14 -6.25 -8.37 5.78
N ASP A 15 -6.74 -8.20 7.01
CA ASP A 15 -7.89 -7.39 7.36
C ASP A 15 -7.62 -6.44 8.55
N GLN A 16 -6.47 -6.62 9.22
CA GLN A 16 -6.03 -5.78 10.34
C GLN A 16 -4.51 -5.57 10.31
N ILE A 17 -4.05 -4.51 10.97
CA ILE A 17 -2.66 -4.29 11.35
C ILE A 17 -2.62 -3.67 12.75
N ASP A 18 -1.70 -4.13 13.61
CA ASP A 18 -1.57 -3.68 15.00
C ASP A 18 -2.90 -3.77 15.80
N GLY A 19 -3.72 -4.79 15.50
CA GLY A 19 -5.05 -4.98 16.10
C GLY A 19 -6.13 -4.01 15.59
N MET A 20 -5.83 -3.17 14.61
CA MET A 20 -6.75 -2.20 14.02
C MET A 20 -7.19 -2.62 12.61
N PRO A 21 -8.48 -2.49 12.26
CA PRO A 21 -8.98 -2.89 10.94
C PRO A 21 -8.38 -2.05 9.81
N LEU A 22 -8.14 -2.71 8.69
CA LEU A 22 -7.79 -2.09 7.42
C LEU A 22 -9.06 -1.55 6.76
N ARG A 23 -9.41 -0.30 7.08
CA ARG A 23 -10.65 0.39 6.67
C ARG A 23 -10.67 0.81 5.21
N PHE A 24 -9.51 1.15 4.67
CA PHE A 24 -9.41 1.80 3.37
C PHE A 24 -8.19 1.31 2.59
N THR A 25 -8.14 0.02 2.27
CA THR A 25 -7.15 -0.50 1.31
C THR A 25 -7.50 -0.01 -0.10
N ASN A 26 -6.49 0.30 -0.92
CA ASN A 26 -6.74 0.99 -2.18
C ASN A 26 -6.02 0.45 -3.41
N GLY A 27 -4.72 0.64 -3.51
CA GLY A 27 -3.89 0.13 -4.58
C GLY A 27 -3.22 -1.15 -4.14
N VAL A 28 -2.96 -2.05 -5.09
CA VAL A 28 -2.20 -3.27 -4.87
C VAL A 28 -1.37 -3.58 -6.10
N ASP A 29 -0.14 -4.06 -5.88
CA ASP A 29 0.70 -4.66 -6.91
C ASP A 29 1.44 -5.87 -6.34
N VAL A 30 1.86 -6.79 -7.20
CA VAL A 30 2.44 -8.08 -6.79
C VAL A 30 3.75 -8.31 -7.52
N ASP A 31 4.83 -8.52 -6.78
CA ASP A 31 6.09 -9.00 -7.35
C ASP A 31 5.91 -10.44 -7.83
N GLN A 32 5.83 -10.63 -9.15
CA GLN A 32 5.63 -11.94 -9.76
C GLN A 32 6.79 -12.93 -9.51
N VAL A 33 7.95 -12.46 -9.03
CA VAL A 33 9.10 -13.32 -8.72
C VAL A 33 9.09 -13.79 -7.27
N THR A 34 8.81 -12.88 -6.33
CA THR A 34 8.85 -13.19 -4.89
C THR A 34 7.48 -13.53 -4.32
N SER A 35 6.41 -13.20 -5.04
CA SER A 35 5.00 -13.19 -4.62
C SER A 35 4.68 -12.19 -3.50
N GLN A 36 5.61 -11.29 -3.15
CA GLN A 36 5.33 -10.22 -2.20
C GLN A 36 4.24 -9.28 -2.75
N VAL A 37 3.29 -8.92 -1.90
CA VAL A 37 2.14 -8.09 -2.26
C VAL A 37 2.33 -6.71 -1.64
N TYR A 38 2.45 -5.68 -2.46
CA TYR A 38 2.54 -4.30 -2.01
C TYR A 38 1.17 -3.64 -2.12
N PHE A 39 0.75 -2.93 -1.09
CA PHE A 39 -0.56 -2.28 -1.10
C PHE A 39 -0.58 -0.99 -0.30
N THR A 40 -1.54 -0.12 -0.61
CA THR A 40 -1.77 1.12 0.11
C THR A 40 -2.98 1.00 1.02
N HIS A 41 -2.88 1.66 2.18
CA HIS A 41 -3.99 1.92 3.08
C HIS A 41 -4.18 3.43 3.17
N SER A 42 -5.27 3.96 2.62
CA SER A 42 -5.43 5.40 2.36
C SER A 42 -5.67 6.23 3.62
N SER A 43 -6.33 5.68 4.64
CA SER A 43 -6.66 6.37 5.89
C SER A 43 -6.89 5.36 7.01
N MET A 44 -6.49 5.72 8.23
CA MET A 44 -6.87 5.00 9.46
C MET A 44 -8.16 5.54 10.09
N ASN A 45 -8.58 6.73 9.70
CA ASN A 45 -9.66 7.49 10.34
C ASN A 45 -11.00 7.36 9.62
N TYR A 46 -10.96 7.04 8.32
CA TYR A 46 -12.12 7.09 7.43
C TYR A 46 -12.24 5.79 6.65
N ASP A 47 -13.46 5.31 6.49
CA ASP A 47 -13.75 4.18 5.61
C ASP A 47 -13.74 4.64 4.14
N ARG A 48 -13.65 3.68 3.21
CA ARG A 48 -13.66 3.97 1.75
C ARG A 48 -14.84 4.85 1.32
N SER A 49 -16.02 4.65 1.90
CA SER A 49 -17.23 5.43 1.59
C SER A 49 -17.06 6.92 1.93
N GLU A 50 -16.21 7.24 2.89
CA GLU A 50 -15.96 8.60 3.39
C GLU A 50 -14.72 9.24 2.74
N HIS A 51 -14.32 8.76 1.56
CA HIS A 51 -13.12 9.20 0.84
C HIS A 51 -12.97 10.73 0.67
N GLU A 52 -14.08 11.47 0.59
CA GLU A 52 -14.06 12.93 0.56
C GLU A 52 -13.46 13.55 1.83
N MET A 53 -13.68 12.92 2.99
CA MET A 53 -13.18 13.39 4.28
C MET A 53 -11.66 13.31 4.36
N VAL A 54 -11.05 12.29 3.75
CA VAL A 54 -9.59 12.15 3.64
C VAL A 54 -8.99 13.39 2.97
N THR A 55 -9.61 13.86 1.87
CA THR A 55 -9.17 15.08 1.17
C THR A 55 -9.48 16.33 1.97
N LYS A 56 -10.73 16.49 2.45
CA LYS A 56 -11.18 17.70 3.16
C LYS A 56 -10.36 18.00 4.42
N THR A 57 -9.90 16.95 5.11
CA THR A 57 -9.17 17.06 6.37
C THR A 57 -7.65 17.05 6.19
N GLY A 58 -7.17 16.76 4.98
CA GLY A 58 -5.75 16.55 4.73
C GLY A 58 -5.19 15.33 5.47
N ASP A 59 -6.00 14.27 5.63
CA ASP A 59 -5.61 13.10 6.39
C ASP A 59 -4.27 12.52 5.87
N SER A 60 -3.35 12.36 6.81
CA SER A 60 -2.00 11.87 6.56
C SER A 60 -1.70 10.66 7.43
N THR A 61 -2.71 9.83 7.70
CA THR A 61 -2.56 8.57 8.45
C THR A 61 -2.37 7.35 7.54
N GLY A 62 -2.43 7.56 6.21
CA GLY A 62 -2.23 6.52 5.23
C GLY A 62 -0.86 5.84 5.32
N ARG A 63 -0.77 4.63 4.78
CA ARG A 63 0.40 3.75 4.89
C ARG A 63 0.67 3.03 3.58
N LEU A 64 1.95 2.79 3.30
CA LEU A 64 2.42 1.83 2.30
C LEU A 64 2.86 0.55 3.03
N MET A 65 2.41 -0.59 2.52
CA MET A 65 2.49 -1.87 3.21
C MET A 65 2.96 -2.96 2.25
N MET A 66 3.58 -4.00 2.80
CA MET A 66 3.94 -5.23 2.10
C MET A 66 3.42 -6.43 2.88
N TYR A 67 2.82 -7.39 2.18
CA TYR A 67 2.45 -8.68 2.73
C TYR A 67 3.36 -9.76 2.13
N ASP A 68 3.97 -10.56 2.99
CA ASP A 68 4.77 -11.72 2.60
C ASP A 68 3.91 -12.99 2.68
N PRO A 69 3.54 -13.62 1.55
CA PRO A 69 2.71 -14.82 1.57
C PRO A 69 3.41 -16.04 2.18
N ARG A 70 4.73 -16.02 2.38
CA ARG A 70 5.48 -17.14 2.97
C ARG A 70 5.38 -17.17 4.48
N THR A 71 5.40 -15.99 5.11
CA THR A 71 5.31 -15.87 6.57
C THR A 71 3.91 -15.43 7.02
N SER A 72 3.08 -14.95 6.10
CA SER A 72 1.81 -14.27 6.36
C SER A 72 1.96 -12.97 7.15
N ASP A 73 3.15 -12.38 7.17
CA ASP A 73 3.41 -11.13 7.85
C ASP A 73 3.03 -9.92 6.99
N ILE A 74 2.60 -8.86 7.67
CA ILE A 74 2.40 -7.54 7.08
C ILE A 74 3.49 -6.62 7.63
N ILE A 75 4.27 -6.04 6.73
CA ILE A 75 5.35 -5.11 7.02
C ILE A 75 4.93 -3.71 6.57
N MET A 76 4.98 -2.75 7.48
CA MET A 76 4.74 -1.34 7.17
C MET A 76 6.00 -0.73 6.55
N LEU A 77 5.95 -0.41 5.25
CA LEU A 77 7.09 0.15 4.52
C LEU A 77 7.22 1.66 4.76
N GLN A 78 6.09 2.38 4.78
CA GLN A 78 6.08 3.81 5.05
C GLN A 78 4.80 4.22 5.79
N PRO A 79 4.91 4.82 6.98
CA PRO A 79 3.78 5.43 7.68
C PRO A 79 3.55 6.89 7.24
N ARG A 80 2.45 7.48 7.73
CA ARG A 80 2.15 8.92 7.67
C ARG A 80 2.11 9.50 6.25
N MET A 81 1.51 8.77 5.32
CA MET A 81 1.34 9.22 3.94
C MET A 81 0.03 9.98 3.79
N THR A 82 0.07 11.12 3.09
CA THR A 82 -1.12 11.87 2.70
C THR A 82 -1.84 11.15 1.57
N TYR A 83 -2.96 10.52 1.91
CA TYR A 83 -3.86 9.85 0.98
C TYR A 83 -3.16 8.99 -0.12
N PRO A 84 -2.41 7.94 0.24
CA PRO A 84 -1.83 7.01 -0.73
C PRO A 84 -2.94 6.19 -1.39
N ASN A 85 -2.99 6.19 -2.71
CA ASN A 85 -4.12 5.66 -3.48
C ASN A 85 -3.67 4.46 -4.32
N GLY A 86 -2.83 4.67 -5.33
CA GLY A 86 -2.24 3.61 -6.13
C GLY A 86 -0.81 3.26 -5.70
N VAL A 87 -0.38 2.02 -5.99
CA VAL A 87 1.02 1.60 -5.91
C VAL A 87 1.36 0.75 -7.13
N SER A 88 2.59 0.85 -7.62
CA SER A 88 3.14 -0.06 -8.62
C SER A 88 4.63 -0.34 -8.38
N LEU A 89 5.05 -1.57 -8.66
CA LEU A 89 6.42 -2.03 -8.58
C LEU A 89 7.18 -1.71 -9.87
N SER A 90 8.36 -1.11 -9.72
CA SER A 90 9.29 -0.90 -10.83
C SER A 90 9.68 -2.22 -11.51
N THR A 91 9.90 -2.18 -12.82
CA THR A 91 10.28 -3.37 -13.61
C THR A 91 11.57 -4.03 -13.12
N ASP A 92 12.54 -3.23 -12.64
CA ASP A 92 13.79 -3.70 -12.06
C ASP A 92 13.66 -4.11 -10.58
N ARG A 93 12.47 -3.94 -9.99
CA ARG A 93 12.11 -4.30 -8.60
C ARG A 93 12.96 -3.58 -7.55
N THR A 94 13.44 -2.38 -7.86
CA THR A 94 14.27 -1.58 -6.93
C THR A 94 13.44 -0.65 -6.06
N HIS A 95 12.28 -0.20 -6.56
CA HIS A 95 11.40 0.75 -5.90
C HIS A 95 9.93 0.55 -6.24
N LEU A 96 9.06 1.15 -5.44
CA LEU A 96 7.64 1.31 -5.68
C LEU A 96 7.34 2.75 -6.08
N VAL A 97 6.38 2.94 -6.98
CA VAL A 97 5.78 4.26 -7.28
C VAL A 97 4.42 4.31 -6.61
N VAL A 98 4.18 5.33 -5.80
CA VAL A 98 2.93 5.51 -5.05
C VAL A 98 2.25 6.80 -5.47
N ALA A 99 0.97 6.72 -5.82
CA ALA A 99 0.16 7.90 -6.10
C ALA A 99 -0.39 8.46 -4.79
N SER A 100 0.03 9.67 -4.44
CA SER A 100 -0.44 10.42 -3.27
C SER A 100 -1.49 11.45 -3.75
N THR A 101 -2.77 11.11 -3.57
CA THR A 101 -3.88 11.88 -4.14
C THR A 101 -4.04 13.24 -3.52
N GLY A 102 -3.90 13.36 -2.19
CA GLY A 102 -4.06 14.63 -1.48
C GLY A 102 -3.17 15.76 -2.01
N PRO A 103 -1.83 15.55 -2.10
CA PRO A 103 -0.91 16.55 -2.65
C PRO A 103 -0.78 16.51 -4.18
N CYS A 104 -1.51 15.64 -4.89
CA CYS A 104 -1.37 15.42 -6.33
C CYS A 104 0.07 15.10 -6.77
N LYS A 105 0.74 14.18 -6.06
CA LYS A 105 2.14 13.81 -6.32
C LYS A 105 2.31 12.32 -6.52
N LEU A 106 3.34 11.95 -7.27
CA LEU A 106 3.90 10.61 -7.27
C LEU A 106 5.11 10.57 -6.32
N LEU A 107 5.24 9.48 -5.58
CA LEU A 107 6.37 9.23 -4.70
C LEU A 107 7.08 7.95 -5.14
N ARG A 108 8.41 7.97 -5.15
CA ARG A 108 9.24 6.79 -5.25
C ARG A 108 9.58 6.33 -3.84
N HIS A 109 9.34 5.06 -3.52
CA HIS A 109 9.78 4.42 -2.28
C HIS A 109 10.75 3.30 -2.62
N TRP A 110 12.01 3.44 -2.21
CA TRP A 110 13.05 2.45 -2.47
C TRP A 110 12.85 1.22 -1.58
N ILE A 111 12.87 0.03 -2.19
CA ILE A 111 12.72 -1.26 -1.47
C ILE A 111 13.99 -2.10 -1.53
N ARG A 112 14.97 -1.72 -2.36
CA ARG A 112 16.28 -2.36 -2.48
C ARG A 112 17.38 -1.31 -2.66
N GLY A 113 18.62 -1.73 -2.44
CA GLY A 113 19.80 -0.89 -2.61
C GLY A 113 20.10 0.00 -1.39
N VAL A 114 21.06 0.92 -1.56
CA VAL A 114 21.57 1.78 -0.48
C VAL A 114 20.53 2.76 0.07
N ASP A 115 19.48 3.03 -0.69
CA ASP A 115 18.39 3.94 -0.32
C ASP A 115 17.14 3.21 0.16
N ALA A 116 17.17 1.89 0.33
CA ALA A 116 16.02 1.11 0.80
C ALA A 116 15.39 1.72 2.06
N GLY A 117 14.07 1.87 2.04
CA GLY A 117 13.28 2.52 3.09
C GLY A 117 13.09 4.03 2.92
N LYS A 118 13.81 4.69 1.99
CA LYS A 118 13.64 6.12 1.72
C LYS A 118 12.57 6.38 0.67
N SER A 119 11.95 7.56 0.77
CA SER A 119 10.97 8.04 -0.20
C SER A 119 11.30 9.45 -0.68
N GLU A 120 10.98 9.71 -1.94
CA GLU A 120 11.22 10.99 -2.61
C GLU A 120 10.17 11.26 -3.69
N PRO A 121 10.02 12.50 -4.18
CA PRO A 121 9.17 12.79 -5.33
C PRO A 121 9.57 11.95 -6.55
N PHE A 122 8.58 11.42 -7.26
CA PHE A 122 8.78 10.71 -8.52
C PHE A 122 8.34 11.60 -9.68
N ALA A 123 9.33 12.01 -10.48
CA ALA A 123 9.26 13.02 -11.55
C ALA A 123 9.09 14.46 -11.05
#